data_AF-A0A2V6CP57-F1
#
_entry.id   AF-A0A2V6CP57-F1
#
_cell.length_a   1.000
_cell.length_b   1.000
_cell.length_c   1.000
_cell.angle_alpha   90.00
_cell.angle_beta   90.00
_cell.angle_gamma   90.00
#
_symmetry.space_group_name_H-M   'P 1'
#
loop_
_entity.id
_entity.type
_entity.pdbx_description
1 polymer ?
#
loop_
_entity_poly.entity_id
_entity_poly.type
_entity_poly.pdbx_seq_one_letter_code
_entity_poly.pdbx_strand_id
1 'polypeptide(L)'
;EVVREIESRLQFLLEVGLGYLTLDRESGTLSGGEAQRIRLASQIGSGLAGVLYVLDEPSIGLHQRDNIRLLGTLNRLRDLGNSVIVVEHDEETIRAADHVIDLGPG
;
A
#
# COMPACT_ATOMS: atom_id res chain seq x y z
N GLU A 1 -7.61 15.24 21.43
CA GLU A 1 -7.01 13.90 21.26
C GLU A 1 -7.65 13.15 20.09
N VAL A 2 -8.96 12.87 20.13
CA VAL A 2 -9.70 12.18 19.04
C VAL A 2 -9.59 12.85 17.67
N VAL A 3 -9.68 14.18 17.59
CA VAL A 3 -9.59 14.91 16.29
C VAL A 3 -8.25 14.66 15.60
N ARG A 4 -7.13 14.66 16.34
CA ARG A 4 -5.80 14.37 15.78
C ARG A 4 -5.69 12.95 15.25
N GLU A 5 -6.32 11.99 15.93
CA GLU A 5 -6.35 10.60 15.48
C GLU A 5 -7.16 10.43 14.19
N ILE A 6 -8.30 11.12 14.08
CA ILE A 6 -9.11 11.14 12.86
C ILE A 6 -8.32 11.77 11.70
N GLU A 7 -7.70 12.93 11.93
CA GLU A 7 -6.87 13.62 10.93
C GLU A 7 -5.71 12.73 10.46
N SER A 8 -5.05 12.03 11.38
CA SER A 8 -3.98 11.07 11.06
C SER A 8 -4.48 9.94 10.16
N ARG A 9 -5.63 9.32 10.48
CA ARG A 9 -6.20 8.24 9.66
C ARG A 9 -6.65 8.71 8.28
N LEU A 10 -7.24 9.90 8.20
CA LEU A 10 -7.60 10.51 6.91
C LEU A 10 -6.35 10.81 6.09
N GLN A 11 -5.28 11.30 6.72
CA GLN A 11 -4.02 11.56 6.06
C GLN A 11 -3.44 10.30 5.39
N PHE A 12 -3.51 9.13 6.05
CA PHE A 12 -3.09 7.87 5.42
C PHE A 12 -3.89 7.54 4.16
N LEU A 13 -5.21 7.77 4.17
CA LEU A 13 -6.05 7.57 2.97
C LEU A 13 -5.66 8.53 1.84
N LEU A 14 -5.28 9.77 2.16
CA LEU A 14 -4.81 10.74 1.16
C LEU A 14 -3.46 10.31 0.55
N GLU A 15 -2.54 9.83 1.37
CA GLU A 15 -1.20 9.41 0.93
C GLU A 15 -1.24 8.19 0.00
N VAL A 16 -2.15 7.24 0.26
CA VAL A 16 -2.41 6.13 -0.67
C VAL A 16 -3.27 6.54 -1.87
N GLY A 17 -3.58 7.84 -2.03
CA GLY A 17 -4.26 8.38 -3.21
C GLY A 17 -5.77 8.20 -3.24
N LEU A 18 -6.42 7.90 -2.11
CA LEU A 18 -7.86 7.66 -2.01
C LEU A 18 -8.68 8.90 -1.61
N GLY A 19 -8.09 10.10 -1.66
CA GLY A 19 -8.77 11.35 -1.29
C GLY A 19 -9.98 11.75 -2.15
N TYR A 20 -10.20 11.07 -3.27
CA TYR A 20 -11.40 11.27 -4.10
C TYR A 20 -12.60 10.43 -3.61
N LEU A 21 -12.39 9.48 -2.71
CA LEU A 21 -13.45 8.69 -2.11
C LEU A 21 -14.08 9.46 -0.94
N THR A 22 -15.37 9.25 -0.76
CA THR A 22 -16.11 9.71 0.41
C THR A 22 -16.23 8.59 1.44
N LEU A 23 -16.31 8.94 2.73
CA LEU A 23 -16.35 7.95 3.82
C LEU A 23 -17.64 7.11 3.84
N ASP A 24 -18.71 7.59 3.20
CA ASP A 24 -19.99 6.90 3.03
C ASP A 24 -20.03 5.96 1.81
N ARG A 25 -18.93 5.87 1.04
CA ARG A 25 -18.82 4.96 -0.10
C ARG A 25 -18.98 3.51 0.34
N GLU A 26 -19.89 2.79 -0.32
CA GLU A 26 -20.16 1.39 -0.01
C GLU A 26 -18.98 0.48 -0.40
N SER A 27 -18.50 -0.32 0.54
CA SER A 27 -17.32 -1.18 0.35
C SER A 27 -17.43 -2.16 -0.82
N GLY A 28 -18.64 -2.65 -1.14
CA GLY A 28 -18.89 -3.54 -2.28
C GLY A 28 -18.73 -2.87 -3.66
N THR A 29 -18.60 -1.54 -3.70
CA THR A 29 -18.44 -0.76 -4.95
C THR A 29 -17.00 -0.30 -5.20
N LEU A 30 -16.07 -0.73 -4.36
CA LEU A 30 -14.64 -0.47 -4.51
C LEU A 30 -14.05 -1.41 -5.55
N SER A 31 -13.17 -0.88 -6.39
CA SER A 31 -12.26 -1.69 -7.21
C SER A 31 -11.28 -2.47 -6.33
N GLY A 32 -10.69 -3.52 -6.89
CA GLY A 32 -9.65 -4.30 -6.20
C GLY A 32 -8.49 -3.41 -5.70
N GLY A 33 -8.00 -2.51 -6.55
CA GLY A 33 -6.93 -1.56 -6.20
C GLY A 33 -7.33 -0.58 -5.10
N GLU A 34 -8.58 -0.11 -5.06
CA GLU A 34 -9.07 0.72 -3.96
C GLU A 34 -9.12 -0.06 -2.64
N ALA A 35 -9.71 -1.26 -2.66
CA ALA A 35 -9.79 -2.10 -1.47
C ALA A 35 -8.41 -2.44 -0.90
N GLN A 36 -7.43 -2.69 -1.79
CA GLN A 36 -6.05 -2.95 -1.41
C GLN A 36 -5.38 -1.74 -0.78
N ARG A 37 -5.52 -0.55 -1.37
CA ARG A 37 -4.95 0.69 -0.82
C ARG A 37 -5.58 1.07 0.53
N ILE A 38 -6.89 0.82 0.73
CA ILE A 38 -7.53 0.99 2.04
C ILE A 38 -6.89 0.06 3.09
N ARG A 39 -6.62 -1.19 2.73
CA ARG A 39 -5.94 -2.15 3.62
C ARG A 39 -4.54 -1.64 3.96
N LEU A 40 -3.76 -1.19 2.98
CA LEU A 40 -2.42 -0.63 3.19
C LEU A 40 -2.43 0.59 4.12
N ALA A 41 -3.33 1.56 3.87
CA ALA A 41 -3.47 2.74 4.73
C ALA A 41 -3.80 2.36 6.18
N SER A 42 -4.65 1.35 6.36
CA SER A 42 -5.01 0.82 7.68
C SER A 42 -3.83 0.15 8.39
N GLN A 43 -2.95 -0.53 7.65
CA GLN A 43 -1.73 -1.13 8.22
C GLN A 43 -0.73 -0.08 8.65
N ILE A 44 -0.50 0.96 7.85
CA ILE A 44 0.35 2.10 8.25
C ILE A 44 -0.20 2.77 9.50
N GLY A 45 -1.50 3.03 9.54
CA GLY A 45 -2.15 3.67 10.68
C GLY A 45 -2.16 2.83 11.97
N SER A 46 -1.98 1.52 11.87
CA SER A 46 -1.86 0.65 13.05
C SER A 46 -0.56 0.87 13.83
N GLY A 47 0.47 1.44 13.19
CA GLY A 47 1.78 1.65 13.80
C GLY A 47 2.51 0.35 14.19
N LEU A 48 2.09 -0.80 13.64
CA LEU A 48 2.78 -2.07 13.87
C LEU A 48 4.21 -2.01 13.31
N ALA A 49 5.16 -2.50 14.10
CA ALA A 49 6.57 -2.59 13.77
C ALA A 49 7.07 -4.02 14.07
N GLY A 50 8.10 -4.47 13.35
CA GLY A 50 8.65 -5.83 13.49
C GLY A 50 7.79 -6.94 12.87
N VAL A 51 6.88 -6.58 11.96
CA VAL A 51 5.98 -7.53 11.27
C VAL A 51 6.49 -7.78 9.84
N LEU A 52 6.21 -8.97 9.31
CA LEU A 52 6.39 -9.29 7.90
C LEU A 52 5.07 -9.11 7.14
N TYR A 53 5.05 -8.18 6.20
CA TYR A 53 3.98 -8.02 5.23
C TYR A 53 4.30 -8.79 3.95
N VAL A 54 3.38 -9.63 3.49
CA VAL A 54 3.47 -10.34 2.21
C VAL A 54 2.33 -9.87 1.33
N LEU A 55 2.65 -9.33 0.17
CA LEU A 55 1.70 -8.80 -0.80
C LEU A 55 1.79 -9.57 -2.12
N ASP A 56 0.63 -9.86 -2.68
CA ASP A 56 0.49 -10.58 -3.95
C ASP A 56 -0.02 -9.60 -5.01
N GLU A 57 0.82 -9.32 -6.01
CA GLU A 57 0.60 -8.41 -7.15
C GLU A 57 -0.14 -7.10 -6.82
N PRO A 58 0.38 -6.25 -5.90
CA PRO A 58 -0.31 -5.04 -5.48
C PRO A 58 -0.49 -3.97 -6.57
N SER A 59 0.24 -4.04 -7.66
CA SER A 59 0.08 -3.16 -8.82
C SER A 59 -1.07 -3.55 -9.74
N ILE A 60 -1.69 -4.74 -9.56
CA ILE A 60 -2.67 -5.26 -10.52
C ILE A 60 -3.87 -4.32 -10.69
N GLY A 61 -4.14 -3.94 -11.93
CA GLY A 61 -5.24 -3.03 -12.27
C GLY A 61 -5.03 -1.58 -11.84
N LEU A 62 -3.83 -1.20 -11.38
CA LEU A 62 -3.48 0.18 -11.09
C LEU A 62 -2.99 0.90 -12.35
N HIS A 63 -3.37 2.17 -12.48
CA HIS A 63 -2.77 3.07 -13.46
C HIS A 63 -1.33 3.40 -13.01
N GLN A 64 -0.38 3.55 -13.94
CA GLN A 64 1.04 3.85 -13.66
C GLN A 64 1.24 4.99 -12.64
N ARG A 65 0.46 6.06 -12.76
CA ARG A 65 0.49 7.19 -11.81
C ARG A 65 0.22 6.78 -10.35
N ASP A 66 -0.65 5.80 -10.12
CA ASP A 66 -0.99 5.31 -8.79
C ASP A 66 0.04 4.27 -8.28
N ASN A 67 0.79 3.63 -9.18
CA ASN A 67 1.88 2.70 -8.84
C ASN A 67 2.97 3.41 -8.01
N ILE A 68 3.36 4.62 -8.41
CA ILE A 68 4.33 5.43 -7.66
C ILE A 68 3.87 5.68 -6.21
N ARG A 69 2.56 5.90 -6.01
CA ARG A 69 1.99 6.11 -4.66
C ARG A 69 1.98 4.82 -3.85
N LEU A 70 1.67 3.70 -4.49
CA LEU A 70 1.78 2.37 -3.88
C LEU A 70 3.22 2.11 -3.43
N LEU A 71 4.21 2.33 -4.29
CA LEU A 71 5.64 2.16 -3.93
C LEU A 71 6.05 3.05 -2.75
N GLY A 72 5.62 4.32 -2.73
CA GLY A 72 5.86 5.19 -1.58
C GLY A 72 5.24 4.67 -0.28
N THR A 73 4.07 4.03 -0.37
CA THR A 73 3.36 3.41 0.76
C THR A 73 4.11 2.18 1.28
N LEU A 74 4.61 1.32 0.38
CA LEU A 74 5.39 0.13 0.72
C LEU A 74 6.72 0.51 1.38
N ASN A 75 7.41 1.52 0.84
CA ASN A 75 8.63 2.06 1.43
C ASN A 75 8.39 2.57 2.85
N ARG A 76 7.28 3.27 3.08
CA ARG A 76 6.93 3.74 4.42
C ARG A 76 6.66 2.59 5.38
N LEU A 77 5.96 1.53 4.95
CA LEU A 77 5.75 0.34 5.79
C LEU A 77 7.08 -0.28 6.23
N ARG A 78 8.04 -0.40 5.30
CA ARG A 78 9.41 -0.84 5.60
C ARG A 78 10.08 0.10 6.60
N ASP A 79 10.03 1.42 6.37
CA ASP A 79 10.71 2.43 7.20
C ASP A 79 10.14 2.52 8.63
N LEU A 80 8.91 2.04 8.85
CA LEU A 80 8.33 1.84 10.18
C LEU A 80 8.95 0.65 10.95
N GLY A 81 9.94 -0.05 10.37
CA GLY A 81 10.62 -1.19 10.98
C GLY A 81 9.97 -2.53 10.66
N ASN A 82 9.27 -2.63 9.53
CA ASN A 82 8.69 -3.88 9.05
C ASN A 82 9.50 -4.46 7.90
N SER A 83 9.32 -5.75 7.64
CA SER A 83 9.76 -6.39 6.41
C SER A 83 8.59 -6.45 5.43
N VAL A 84 8.84 -6.14 4.16
CA VAL A 84 7.83 -6.16 3.11
C VAL A 84 8.33 -7.06 1.98
N ILE A 85 7.59 -8.13 1.72
CA ILE A 85 7.81 -9.02 0.57
C ILE A 85 6.66 -8.81 -0.39
N VAL A 86 7.00 -8.62 -1.66
CA VAL A 86 6.02 -8.36 -2.71
C VAL A 86 6.28 -9.33 -3.85
N VAL A 87 5.24 -10.05 -4.27
CA VAL A 87 5.21 -10.77 -5.54
C VAL A 87 4.74 -9.80 -6.61
N GLU A 88 5.56 -9.56 -7.63
CA GLU A 88 5.28 -8.57 -8.66
C GLU A 88 5.83 -8.97 -10.02
N HIS A 89 5.21 -8.41 -11.05
CA HIS A 89 5.67 -8.48 -12.44
C HIS A 89 5.86 -7.09 -13.06
N ASP A 90 5.49 -6.02 -12.37
CA ASP A 90 5.70 -4.65 -12.83
C ASP A 90 7.18 -4.22 -12.74
N GLU A 91 7.73 -3.76 -13.88
CA GLU A 91 9.15 -3.39 -13.98
C GLU A 91 9.54 -2.23 -13.07
N GLU A 92 8.65 -1.25 -12.88
CA GLU A 92 8.93 -0.09 -12.03
C GLU A 92 9.08 -0.51 -10.57
N THR A 93 8.20 -1.42 -10.12
CA THR A 93 8.26 -2.02 -8.78
C THR A 93 9.51 -2.85 -8.59
N ILE A 94 9.87 -3.69 -9.56
CA ILE A 94 11.09 -4.51 -9.50
C ILE A 94 12.34 -3.62 -9.39
N ARG A 95 12.40 -2.53 -10.17
CA ARG A 95 13.53 -1.58 -10.13
C ARG A 95 13.62 -0.79 -8.83
N ALA A 96 12.48 -0.56 -8.17
CA ALA A 96 12.42 0.16 -6.91
C ALA A 96 12.72 -0.71 -5.67
N ALA A 97 12.78 -2.04 -5.83
CA ALA A 97 12.98 -2.96 -4.73
C ALA A 97 14.40 -2.86 -4.13
N ASP A 98 14.49 -2.93 -2.80
CA ASP A 98 15.78 -2.99 -2.10
C ASP A 98 16.53 -4.31 -2.38
N HIS A 99 15.77 -5.38 -2.61
CA HIS A 99 16.27 -6.71 -2.92
C HIS A 99 15.31 -7.42 -3.87
N VAL A 100 15.85 -8.06 -4.90
CA VAL A 100 15.08 -8.80 -5.90
C VAL A 100 15.47 -10.28 -5.83
N ILE A 101 14.47 -11.14 -5.70
CA ILE A 101 14.61 -12.59 -5.82
C ILE A 101 13.85 -12.99 -7.09
N ASP A 102 14.61 -13.36 -8.12
CA ASP A 102 14.02 -13.90 -9.35
C ASP A 102 13.84 -15.41 -9.20
N LEU A 103 12.62 -15.89 -9.43
CA LEU A 103 12.25 -17.30 -9.35
C LEU A 103 12.06 -17.81 -10.78
N GLY A 104 13.17 -18.25 -11.36
CA GLY A 104 13.26 -18.86 -12.69
C GLY A 104 13.82 -20.27 -12.61
N PRO A 105 13.70 -21.08 -13.67
CA PRO A 105 13.78 -22.53 -13.55
C PRO A 105 15.14 -22.99 -13.02
N GLY A 106 15.09 -23.98 -12.12
CA GLY A 106 16.23 -24.87 -11.90
C GLY A 106 16.64 -25.56 -13.19
#